data_AF-A0A2G5R1A9-F1
#
_entry.id   AF-A0A2G5R1A9-F1
#
_cell.length_a   1.000
_cell.length_b   1.000
_cell.length_c   1.000
_cell.angle_alpha   90.00
_cell.angle_beta   90.00
_cell.angle_gamma   90.00
#
_symmetry.space_group_name_H-M   'P 1'
#
loop_
_entity.id
_entity.type
_entity.pdbx_description
1 polymer ?
#
loop_
_entity_poly.entity_id
_entity_poly.type
_entity_poly.pdbx_seq_one_letter_code
_entity_poly.pdbx_strand_id
1 'polypeptide(L)'
;MDFAYLEGFAAGDSTVIDEVLALFREQAALWAPMLDPGHPGWKDAVHTVKGAARGVGAFALGDVCERCEAGQEGLDAVRTALDAALMDIAAYAHERALRSLKSSPT
;
A
#
# COMPACT_ATOMS: atom_id res chain seq x y z
N MET A 1 -7.44 -1.29 3.77
CA MET A 1 -6.17 -1.62 4.47
C MET A 1 -6.49 -2.33 5.79
N ASP A 2 -5.66 -3.28 6.22
CA ASP A 2 -5.69 -3.83 7.58
C ASP A 2 -4.60 -3.17 8.45
N PHE A 3 -4.97 -2.08 9.12
CA PHE A 3 -4.02 -1.34 9.97
C PHE A 3 -3.74 -2.05 11.29
N ALA A 4 -4.64 -2.92 11.78
CA ALA A 4 -4.40 -3.70 12.98
C ALA A 4 -3.29 -4.74 12.76
N TYR A 5 -3.27 -5.36 11.57
CA TYR A 5 -2.15 -6.19 11.13
C TYR A 5 -0.82 -5.42 11.14
N LEU A 6 -0.80 -4.24 10.53
CA LEU A 6 0.41 -3.41 10.45
C LEU A 6 0.90 -2.95 11.84
N GLU A 7 -0.03 -2.53 12.71
CA GLU A 7 0.28 -2.16 14.09
C GLU A 7 0.86 -3.34 14.88
N GLY A 8 0.31 -4.55 14.70
CA GLY A 8 0.86 -5.77 15.29
C GLY A 8 2.26 -6.11 14.77
N PHE A 9 2.47 -5.98 13.46
CA PHE A 9 3.77 -6.20 12.82
C PHE A 9 4.84 -5.24 13.33
N ALA A 10 4.46 -3.98 13.55
CA ALA A 10 5.34 -2.94 14.11
C ALA A 10 5.44 -2.97 15.65
N ALA A 11 4.86 -3.97 16.33
CA ALA A 11 4.77 -4.04 17.79
C ALA A 11 4.21 -2.76 18.45
N GLY A 12 3.32 -2.06 17.73
CA GLY A 12 2.73 -0.79 18.15
C GLY A 12 3.65 0.44 18.01
N ASP A 13 4.86 0.31 17.47
CA ASP A 13 5.79 1.43 17.28
C ASP A 13 5.27 2.36 16.17
N SER A 14 4.84 3.56 16.59
CA SER A 14 4.31 4.58 15.70
C SER A 14 5.29 5.02 14.62
N THR A 15 6.57 5.06 14.94
CA THR A 15 7.62 5.53 14.02
C THR A 15 7.80 4.53 12.88
N VAL A 16 7.84 3.24 13.23
CA VAL A 16 7.97 2.16 12.24
C VAL A 16 6.74 2.11 11.33
N ILE A 17 5.54 2.27 11.90
CA ILE A 17 4.29 2.32 11.11
C ILE A 17 4.36 3.47 10.09
N ASP A 18 4.70 4.67 10.54
CA ASP A 18 4.73 5.85 9.69
C ASP A 18 5.82 5.73 8.59
N GLU A 19 6.99 5.17 8.92
CA GLU A 19 8.08 4.92 7.97
C GLU A 19 7.69 3.89 6.91
N VAL A 20 7.12 2.75 7.30
CA VAL A 20 6.70 1.69 6.37
C VAL A 20 5.62 2.20 5.40
N LEU A 21 4.66 2.98 5.90
CA LEU A 21 3.63 3.59 5.06
C LEU A 21 4.19 4.67 4.12
N ALA A 22 5.17 5.44 4.57
CA ALA A 22 5.87 6.41 3.71
C ALA A 22 6.63 5.71 2.57
N LEU A 23 7.41 4.67 2.90
CA LEU A 23 8.14 3.87 1.91
C LEU A 23 7.21 3.19 0.90
N PHE A 24 6.04 2.71 1.33
CA PHE A 24 5.06 2.15 0.41
C PHE A 24 4.56 3.21 -0.59
N ARG A 25 4.24 4.42 -0.11
CA ARG A 25 3.78 5.53 -0.97
C ARG A 25 4.84 5.97 -1.97
N GLU A 26 6.10 6.09 -1.53
CA GLU A 26 7.22 6.46 -2.40
C GLU A 26 7.44 5.41 -3.50
N GLN A 27 7.43 4.13 -3.14
CA GLN A 27 7.62 3.07 -4.12
C GLN A 27 6.42 2.91 -5.06
N ALA A 28 5.20 3.16 -4.59
CA ALA A 28 4.00 3.15 -5.45
C ALA A 28 4.13 4.15 -6.62
N ALA A 29 4.77 5.30 -6.41
CA ALA A 29 5.04 6.27 -7.48
C ALA A 29 6.00 5.72 -8.55
N LEU A 30 6.89 4.80 -8.20
CA LEU A 30 7.79 4.13 -9.15
C LEU A 30 7.08 3.01 -9.92
N TRP A 31 6.19 2.25 -9.26
CA TRP A 31 5.50 1.13 -9.88
C TRP A 31 4.33 1.56 -10.77
N ALA A 32 3.60 2.63 -10.40
CA ALA A 32 2.39 3.04 -11.11
C ALA A 32 2.58 3.25 -12.63
N PRO A 33 3.66 3.92 -13.10
CA PRO A 33 3.93 4.04 -14.54
C PRO A 33 4.29 2.72 -15.23
N MET A 34 4.80 1.73 -14.48
CA MET A 34 5.17 0.41 -15.00
C MET A 34 3.96 -0.53 -15.13
N LEU A 35 2.86 -0.25 -14.43
CA LEU A 35 1.60 -0.98 -14.55
C LEU A 35 0.90 -0.60 -15.87
N ASP A 36 1.55 -0.85 -17.00
CA ASP A 36 1.06 -0.63 -18.36
C ASP A 36 1.40 -1.88 -19.19
N PRO A 37 0.46 -2.48 -19.94
CA PRO A 37 0.74 -3.69 -20.70
C PRO A 37 1.82 -3.51 -21.79
N GLY A 38 2.08 -2.29 -22.24
CA GLY A 38 3.16 -1.93 -23.15
C GLY A 38 4.52 -1.73 -22.47
N HIS A 39 4.58 -1.63 -21.14
CA HIS A 39 5.84 -1.48 -20.41
C HIS A 39 6.50 -2.87 -20.18
N PRO A 40 7.73 -3.13 -20.62
CA PRO A 40 8.32 -4.48 -20.56
C PRO A 40 8.45 -5.05 -19.14
N GLY A 41 8.56 -4.17 -18.13
CA GLY A 41 8.66 -4.53 -16.72
C GLY A 41 7.32 -4.65 -15.97
N TRP A 42 6.17 -4.65 -16.64
CA TRP A 42 4.88 -4.64 -15.93
C TRP A 42 4.65 -5.85 -15.04
N LYS A 43 5.14 -7.03 -15.44
CA LYS A 43 5.02 -8.27 -14.65
C LYS A 43 5.78 -8.18 -13.34
N ASP A 44 7.02 -7.67 -13.41
CA ASP A 44 7.84 -7.46 -12.23
C ASP A 44 7.22 -6.41 -11.31
N ALA A 45 6.65 -5.33 -11.87
CA ALA A 45 5.92 -4.33 -11.10
C ALA A 45 4.71 -4.94 -10.35
N VAL A 46 3.87 -5.75 -11.01
CA VAL A 46 2.76 -6.44 -10.34
C VAL A 46 3.26 -7.34 -9.21
N HIS A 47 4.34 -8.09 -9.45
CA HIS A 47 4.95 -8.95 -8.44
C HIS A 47 5.47 -8.18 -7.22
N THR A 48 6.17 -7.07 -7.46
CA THR A 48 6.68 -6.21 -6.38
C THR A 48 5.55 -5.55 -5.61
N VAL A 49 4.54 -5.01 -6.30
CA VAL A 49 3.35 -4.42 -5.68
C VAL A 49 2.64 -5.45 -4.80
N LYS A 50 2.50 -6.71 -5.26
CA LYS A 50 1.91 -7.81 -4.47
C LYS A 50 2.64 -8.01 -3.15
N GLY A 51 3.97 -8.11 -3.20
CA GLY A 51 4.80 -8.33 -2.02
C GLY A 51 4.71 -7.16 -1.04
N ALA A 52 4.86 -5.94 -1.54
CA ALA A 52 4.75 -4.72 -0.74
C ALA A 52 3.37 -4.58 -0.09
N ALA A 53 2.30 -4.84 -0.87
CA ALA A 53 0.93 -4.78 -0.39
C ALA A 53 0.68 -5.71 0.80
N ARG A 54 1.13 -6.97 0.70
CA ARG A 54 1.02 -7.95 1.79
C ARG A 54 1.83 -7.53 3.02
N GLY A 55 3.02 -6.94 2.82
CA GLY A 55 3.86 -6.44 3.91
C GLY A 55 3.22 -5.31 4.73
N VAL A 56 2.40 -4.46 4.10
CA VAL A 56 1.75 -3.31 4.77
C VAL A 56 0.30 -3.56 5.17
N GLY A 57 -0.22 -4.78 4.99
CA GLY A 57 -1.63 -5.10 5.28
C GLY A 57 -2.62 -4.64 4.21
N ALA A 58 -2.16 -4.29 3.00
CA ALA A 58 -2.99 -3.99 1.84
C ALA A 58 -3.45 -5.29 1.13
N PHE A 59 -4.03 -6.25 1.87
CA PHE A 59 -4.30 -7.60 1.37
C PHE A 59 -5.17 -7.63 0.11
N ALA A 60 -6.20 -6.78 0.03
CA ALA A 60 -7.05 -6.69 -1.15
C ALA A 60 -6.26 -6.34 -2.43
N LEU A 61 -5.27 -5.44 -2.34
CA LEU A 61 -4.36 -5.15 -3.45
C LEU A 61 -3.48 -6.35 -3.77
N GLY A 62 -2.93 -7.02 -2.74
CA GLY A 62 -2.16 -8.24 -2.91
C GLY A 62 -2.92 -9.33 -3.66
N ASP A 63 -4.20 -9.52 -3.34
CA ASP A 63 -5.07 -10.51 -3.99
C ASP A 63 -5.37 -10.14 -5.44
N VAL A 64 -5.59 -8.85 -5.73
CA VAL A 64 -5.76 -8.36 -7.11
C VAL A 64 -4.49 -8.58 -7.93
N CYS A 65 -3.32 -8.32 -7.37
CA CYS A 65 -2.05 -8.60 -8.04
C CYS A 65 -1.87 -10.09 -8.32
N GLU A 66 -2.19 -10.96 -7.37
CA GLU A 66 -2.11 -12.42 -7.55
C GLU A 66 -3.05 -12.91 -8.65
N ARG A 67 -4.29 -12.42 -8.67
CA ARG A 67 -5.24 -12.72 -9.75
C ARG A 67 -4.76 -12.17 -11.09
N CYS A 68 -4.10 -11.01 -11.11
CA CYS A 68 -3.51 -10.46 -12.33
C CYS A 68 -2.36 -11.32 -12.86
N GLU A 69 -1.45 -11.79 -12.00
CA GLU A 69 -0.40 -12.75 -12.36
C GLU A 69 -0.98 -14.07 -12.91
N ALA A 70 -2.13 -14.50 -12.38
CA ALA A 70 -2.86 -15.69 -12.84
C ALA A 70 -3.69 -15.45 -14.13
N GLY A 71 -3.71 -14.23 -14.67
CA GLY A 71 -4.48 -13.86 -15.87
C GLY A 71 -5.99 -13.76 -15.63
N GLN A 72 -6.42 -13.64 -14.38
CA GLN A 72 -7.83 -13.54 -13.97
C GLN A 72 -8.30 -12.07 -13.82
N GLU A 73 -7.36 -11.13 -13.69
CA GLU A 73 -7.60 -9.70 -13.57
C GLU A 73 -6.66 -8.92 -14.50
N GLY A 74 -7.08 -7.72 -14.93
CA GLY A 74 -6.25 -6.82 -15.73
C GLY A 74 -5.44 -5.84 -14.89
N LEU A 75 -4.47 -5.19 -15.51
CA LEU A 75 -3.67 -4.12 -14.86
C LEU A 75 -4.54 -2.93 -14.40
N ASP A 76 -5.69 -2.68 -15.03
CA ASP A 76 -6.68 -1.69 -14.56
C ASP A 76 -7.18 -1.98 -13.14
N ALA A 77 -7.41 -3.26 -12.81
CA ALA A 77 -7.83 -3.66 -11.48
C ALA A 77 -6.70 -3.43 -10.47
N VAL A 78 -5.45 -3.75 -10.85
CA VAL A 78 -4.27 -3.50 -10.02
C VAL A 78 -4.11 -2.01 -9.72
N ARG A 79 -4.21 -1.15 -10.74
CA ARG A 79 -4.14 0.31 -10.58
C ARG A 79 -5.23 0.83 -9.65
N THR A 80 -6.48 0.40 -9.87
CA THR A 80 -7.61 0.78 -9.02
C THR A 80 -7.41 0.36 -7.56
N ALA A 81 -6.93 -0.86 -7.32
CA ALA A 81 -6.66 -1.36 -5.99
C ALA A 81 -5.46 -0.64 -5.32
N LEU A 82 -4.46 -0.25 -6.11
CA LEU A 82 -3.31 0.53 -5.63
C LEU A 82 -3.76 1.93 -5.18
N ASP A 83 -4.58 2.60 -5.98
CA ASP A 83 -5.15 3.91 -5.64
C ASP A 83 -6.00 3.83 -4.37
N ALA A 84 -6.83 2.78 -4.22
CA ALA A 84 -7.61 2.57 -3.01
C ALA A 84 -6.72 2.39 -1.76
N ALA A 85 -5.65 1.59 -1.87
CA ALA A 85 -4.69 1.44 -0.77
C ALA A 85 -3.99 2.76 -0.42
N LEU A 86 -3.59 3.56 -1.42
CA LEU A 86 -2.98 4.87 -1.18
C LEU A 86 -3.94 5.86 -0.52
N MET A 87 -5.22 5.84 -0.89
CA MET A 87 -6.27 6.65 -0.23
C MET A 87 -6.45 6.25 1.23
N ASP A 88 -6.55 4.95 1.52
CA ASP A 88 -6.65 4.44 2.89
C ASP A 88 -5.45 4.88 3.75
N ILE A 89 -4.23 4.76 3.20
CA ILE A 89 -3.00 5.18 3.88
C ILE A 89 -3.03 6.69 4.17
N ALA A 90 -3.46 7.50 3.20
CA ALA A 90 -3.56 8.94 3.39
C ALA A 90 -4.57 9.31 4.50
N ALA A 91 -5.73 8.64 4.54
CA ALA A 91 -6.72 8.83 5.58
C ALA A 91 -6.17 8.45 6.97
N TYR A 92 -5.53 7.28 7.09
CA TYR A 92 -4.94 6.82 8.34
C TYR A 92 -3.83 7.76 8.86
N ALA A 93 -2.93 8.20 7.97
CA ALA A 93 -1.89 9.16 8.32
C ALA A 93 -2.48 10.50 8.80
N HIS A 94 -3.55 10.98 8.15
CA HIS A 94 -4.24 12.20 8.56
C HIS A 94 -4.89 12.06 9.95
N GLU A 95 -5.59 10.95 10.20
CA GLU A 95 -6.19 10.68 11.51
C GLU A 95 -5.16 10.62 12.64
N ARG A 96 -4.00 10.00 12.39
CA ARG A 96 -2.90 9.94 13.35
C ARG A 96 -2.32 11.31 13.66
N ALA A 97 -2.10 12.13 12.64
CA ALA A 97 -1.64 13.51 12.82
C ALA A 97 -2.61 14.32 13.70
N LEU A 98 -3.91 14.19 13.45
CA LEU A 98 -4.94 14.84 14.27
C LEU A 98 -4.97 14.34 15.72
N ARG A 99 -4.75 13.04 15.97
CA ARG A 99 -4.68 12.49 17.32
C ARG A 99 -3.45 13.00 18.08
N SER A 100 -2.29 13.05 17.42
CA SER A 100 -1.04 13.57 17.99
C SER A 100 -1.20 15.00 18.51
N LEU A 101 -1.82 15.88 17.69
CA LEU A 101 -2.11 17.27 18.06
C LEU A 101 -3.04 17.41 19.26
N LYS A 102 -4.01 16.52 19.42
CA LYS A 102 -4.95 16.51 20.55
C LYS A 102 -4.34 15.96 21.84
N SER A 103 -3.30 15.14 21.72
CA SER A 103 -2.62 14.50 22.85
C SER A 103 -1.43 15.30 23.41
N SER A 104 -1.02 16.40 22.77
CA SER A 104 -0.03 17.33 23.35
C SER A 104 -0.67 18.11 24.51
N PRO A 105 -0.20 17.97 25.77
CA PRO A 105 -0.70 18.76 26.88
C PRO A 105 -0.20 20.21 26.74
N THR A 106 -1.11 21.17 26.92
CA THR A 106 -0.77 22.55 27.33
C THR A 106 -0.23 22.59 28.75
#